data_AF-A0A419J960-F1
#
_entry.id   AF-A0A419J960-F1
#
_cell.length_a   1.000
_cell.length_b   1.000
_cell.length_c   1.000
_cell.angle_alpha   90.00
_cell.angle_beta   90.00
_cell.angle_gamma   90.00
#
_symmetry.space_group_name_H-M   'P 1'
#
loop_
_entity.id
_entity.type
_entity.pdbx_description
1 polymer ?
#
loop_
_entity_poly.entity_id
_entity_poly.type
_entity_poly.pdbx_seq_one_letter_code
_entity_poly.pdbx_strand_id
1 'polypeptide(L)'
;MAATIIIPAKLKEKLEELERKREITLEELIVTALDEKFSLLNPEDKAEIHLELCEKYLSDAEELLRKKDSVQASEKGWGAASQILKAMAAKEGKELRSHRELWEYASELRIKYEDEELGVFWREANTLHMNFYENWMPLNEVELTVRDVKRFVEKLRRLMKR
;
A
#
# COMPACT_ATOMS: atom_id res chain seq x y z
N MET A 1 -17.55 -5.60 -10.11
CA MET A 1 -17.52 -4.74 -11.32
C MET A 1 -17.09 -3.36 -10.87
N ALA A 2 -15.97 -2.83 -11.37
CA ALA A 2 -15.51 -1.49 -11.00
C ALA A 2 -16.26 -0.43 -11.82
N ALA A 3 -16.71 0.65 -11.16
CA ALA A 3 -17.29 1.81 -11.83
C ALA A 3 -16.17 2.77 -12.28
N THR A 4 -16.29 3.37 -13.47
CA THR A 4 -15.37 4.41 -13.93
C THR A 4 -15.94 5.79 -13.62
N ILE A 5 -15.15 6.64 -12.99
CA ILE A 5 -15.48 8.05 -12.73
C ILE A 5 -14.59 8.92 -13.60
N ILE A 6 -15.17 9.90 -14.29
CA ILE A 6 -14.43 10.89 -15.07
C ILE A 6 -14.13 12.09 -14.15
N ILE A 7 -12.84 12.33 -13.86
CA ILE A 7 -12.39 13.47 -13.09
C ILE A 7 -12.04 14.62 -14.06
N PRO A 8 -12.65 15.83 -13.92
CA PRO A 8 -12.30 16.98 -14.75
C PRO A 8 -10.81 17.31 -14.67
N ALA A 9 -10.18 17.68 -15.79
CA ALA A 9 -8.73 17.87 -15.90
C ALA A 9 -8.14 18.79 -14.81
N LYS A 10 -8.80 19.92 -14.54
CA LYS A 10 -8.36 20.88 -13.50
C LYS A 10 -8.39 20.29 -12.09
N LEU A 11 -9.34 19.39 -11.82
CA LEU A 11 -9.41 18.69 -10.54
C LEU A 11 -8.33 17.59 -10.47
N LYS A 12 -8.08 16.87 -11.57
CA LYS A 12 -6.99 15.88 -11.66
C LYS A 12 -5.63 16.49 -11.29
N GLU A 13 -5.29 17.64 -11.87
CA GLU A 13 -4.03 18.35 -11.56
C GLU A 13 -3.91 18.67 -10.06
N LYS A 14 -5.02 19.09 -9.42
CA LYS A 14 -5.06 19.40 -7.99
C LYS A 14 -4.95 18.15 -7.12
N LEU A 15 -5.49 17.03 -7.58
CA LEU A 15 -5.40 15.76 -6.89
C LEU A 15 -3.98 15.18 -6.99
N GLU A 16 -3.32 15.28 -8.15
CA GLU A 16 -1.90 14.91 -8.30
C GLU A 16 -0.97 15.76 -7.41
N GLU A 17 -1.26 17.06 -7.26
CA GLU A 17 -0.57 17.91 -6.28
C GLU A 17 -0.78 17.45 -4.84
N LEU A 18 -1.96 16.92 -4.51
CA LEU A 18 -2.28 16.41 -3.18
C LEU A 18 -1.63 15.05 -2.91
N GLU A 19 -1.62 14.14 -3.88
CA GLU A 19 -0.93 12.84 -3.78
C GLU A 19 0.53 13.05 -3.39
N ARG A 20 1.23 13.94 -4.10
CA ARG A 20 2.63 14.29 -3.81
C ARG A 20 2.83 14.89 -2.42
N LYS A 21 1.84 15.60 -1.87
CA LYS A 21 1.94 16.26 -0.55
C LYS A 21 1.57 15.34 0.60
N ARG A 22 0.71 14.36 0.36
CA ARG A 22 0.12 13.49 1.39
C ARG A 22 0.64 12.06 1.35
N GLU A 23 1.51 11.74 0.39
CA GLU A 23 2.08 10.40 0.22
C GLU A 23 0.99 9.31 0.15
N ILE A 24 -0.10 9.65 -0.52
CA ILE A 24 -1.30 8.83 -0.67
C ILE A 24 -1.66 8.82 -2.15
N THR A 25 -2.02 7.66 -2.66
CA THR A 25 -2.51 7.51 -4.03
C THR A 25 -3.91 8.10 -4.17
N LEU A 26 -4.29 8.50 -5.38
CA LEU A 26 -5.57 9.07 -5.74
C LEU A 26 -6.73 8.13 -5.41
N GLU A 27 -6.58 6.85 -5.72
CA GLU A 27 -7.59 5.83 -5.44
C GLU A 27 -7.87 5.75 -3.94
N GLU A 28 -6.81 5.68 -3.12
CA GLU A 28 -6.93 5.68 -1.67
C GLU A 28 -7.52 6.99 -1.15
N LEU A 29 -7.06 8.14 -1.66
CA LEU A 29 -7.58 9.45 -1.27
C LEU A 29 -9.09 9.58 -1.51
N ILE A 30 -9.58 9.08 -2.64
CA ILE A 30 -11.01 9.09 -2.99
C ILE A 30 -11.79 8.19 -2.03
N VAL A 31 -11.31 6.97 -1.79
CA VAL A 31 -11.94 6.03 -0.86
C VAL A 31 -12.03 6.65 0.55
N THR A 32 -10.92 7.15 1.08
CA THR A 32 -10.87 7.79 2.40
C THR A 32 -11.80 8.99 2.48
N ALA A 33 -11.77 9.88 1.47
CA ALA A 33 -12.61 11.08 1.48
C ALA A 33 -14.11 10.74 1.41
N LEU A 34 -14.51 9.72 0.66
CA LEU A 34 -15.90 9.27 0.59
C LEU A 34 -16.36 8.67 1.92
N ASP A 35 -15.54 7.81 2.53
CA ASP A 35 -15.89 7.20 3.82
C ASP A 35 -15.91 8.22 4.96
N GLU A 36 -14.95 9.13 5.04
CA GLU A 36 -14.95 10.23 6.02
C GLU A 36 -16.21 11.10 5.90
N LYS A 37 -16.70 11.30 4.68
CA LYS A 37 -17.84 12.18 4.42
C LYS A 37 -19.19 11.52 4.67
N PHE A 38 -19.31 10.24 4.35
CA PHE A 38 -20.60 9.55 4.28
C PHE A 38 -20.69 8.32 5.19
N SER A 39 -19.59 7.92 5.85
CA SER A 39 -19.51 6.77 6.77
C SER A 39 -20.12 5.51 6.17
N LEU A 40 -19.70 5.18 4.94
CA LEU A 40 -20.31 4.13 4.13
C LEU A 40 -19.79 2.75 4.49
N LEU A 41 -18.56 2.66 5.00
CA LEU A 41 -17.82 1.42 5.06
C LEU A 41 -17.74 0.88 6.48
N ASN A 42 -18.17 -0.37 6.66
CA ASN A 42 -17.90 -1.13 7.87
C ASN A 42 -16.44 -1.66 7.85
N PRO A 43 -15.92 -2.19 8.97
CA PRO A 43 -14.55 -2.72 9.04
C PRO A 43 -14.19 -3.78 7.98
N GLU A 44 -15.14 -4.65 7.61
CA GLU A 44 -14.93 -5.67 6.58
C GLU A 44 -14.88 -5.05 5.18
N ASP A 45 -15.75 -4.09 4.88
CA ASP A 45 -15.73 -3.35 3.60
C ASP A 45 -14.39 -2.62 3.42
N LYS A 46 -13.87 -1.99 4.50
CA LYS A 46 -12.56 -1.33 4.49
C LYS A 46 -11.44 -2.32 4.23
N ALA A 47 -11.48 -3.49 4.87
CA ALA A 47 -10.48 -4.53 4.67
C ALA A 47 -10.49 -5.05 3.23
N GLU A 48 -11.66 -5.27 2.64
CA GLU A 48 -11.82 -5.70 1.24
C GLU A 48 -11.25 -4.67 0.26
N ILE A 49 -11.59 -3.38 0.43
CA ILE A 49 -11.07 -2.31 -0.42
C ILE A 49 -9.55 -2.20 -0.33
N HIS A 50 -8.97 -2.26 0.88
CA HIS A 50 -7.52 -2.26 1.05
C HIS A 50 -6.86 -3.49 0.40
N LEU A 51 -7.52 -4.66 0.41
CA LEU A 51 -7.02 -5.84 -0.30
C LEU A 51 -7.05 -5.66 -1.82
N GLU A 52 -8.11 -5.06 -2.37
CA GLU A 52 -8.20 -4.76 -3.80
C GLU A 52 -7.10 -3.77 -4.24
N LEU A 53 -6.89 -2.69 -3.46
CA LEU A 53 -5.81 -1.74 -3.71
C LEU A 53 -4.43 -2.39 -3.62
N CYS A 54 -4.22 -3.27 -2.63
CA CYS A 54 -2.99 -4.04 -2.50
C CYS A 54 -2.71 -4.88 -3.76
N GLU A 55 -3.70 -5.62 -4.27
CA GLU A 55 -3.55 -6.42 -5.50
C GLU A 55 -3.26 -5.57 -6.72
N LYS A 56 -4.02 -4.47 -6.87
CA LYS A 56 -3.80 -3.52 -7.94
C LYS A 56 -2.38 -2.99 -7.93
N TYR A 57 -1.88 -2.53 -6.78
CA TYR A 57 -0.55 -1.94 -6.69
C TYR A 57 0.57 -2.97 -6.90
N LEU A 58 0.39 -4.23 -6.48
CA LEU A 58 1.33 -5.29 -6.86
C LEU A 58 1.37 -5.49 -8.37
N SER A 59 0.20 -5.53 -9.02
CA SER A 59 0.11 -5.70 -10.48
C SER A 59 0.74 -4.52 -11.23
N ASP A 60 0.46 -3.29 -10.78
CA ASP A 60 1.03 -2.07 -11.33
C ASP A 60 2.57 -2.06 -11.16
N ALA A 61 3.07 -2.43 -9.98
CA ALA A 61 4.51 -2.52 -9.70
C ALA A 61 5.21 -3.50 -10.66
N GLU A 62 4.62 -4.69 -10.88
CA GLU A 62 5.14 -5.65 -11.85
C GLU A 62 5.16 -5.11 -13.29
N GLU A 63 4.12 -4.36 -13.69
CA GLU A 63 4.07 -3.74 -15.01
C GLU A 63 5.14 -2.67 -15.19
N LEU A 64 5.35 -1.85 -14.16
CA LEU A 64 6.37 -0.80 -14.14
C LEU A 64 7.78 -1.40 -14.19
N LEU A 65 8.02 -2.50 -13.49
CA LEU A 65 9.27 -3.27 -13.61
C LEU A 65 9.51 -3.78 -15.03
N ARG A 66 8.48 -4.31 -15.71
CA ARG A 66 8.59 -4.72 -17.13
C ARG A 66 8.96 -3.55 -18.05
N LYS A 67 8.49 -2.35 -17.71
CA LYS A 67 8.81 -1.09 -18.41
C LYS A 67 10.13 -0.45 -17.95
N LYS A 68 10.83 -1.08 -16.98
CA LYS A 68 12.07 -0.56 -16.35
C LYS A 68 11.89 0.78 -15.64
N ASP A 69 10.67 1.09 -15.19
CA ASP A 69 10.38 2.27 -14.38
C ASP A 69 10.55 1.91 -12.89
N SER A 70 11.80 1.99 -12.43
CA SER A 70 12.17 1.63 -11.05
C SER A 70 11.51 2.52 -10.00
N VAL A 71 11.42 3.83 -10.27
CA VAL A 71 10.88 4.82 -9.32
C VAL A 71 9.40 4.56 -9.06
N GLN A 72 8.60 4.43 -10.11
CA GLN A 72 7.18 4.18 -9.95
C GLN A 72 6.91 2.74 -9.47
N ALA A 73 7.72 1.75 -9.89
CA ALA A 73 7.61 0.40 -9.35
C ALA A 73 7.84 0.37 -7.83
N SER A 74 8.78 1.17 -7.33
CA SER A 74 9.03 1.33 -5.90
C SER A 74 7.85 1.97 -5.16
N GLU A 75 7.26 3.03 -5.72
CA GLU A 75 6.06 3.66 -5.16
C GLU A 75 4.92 2.64 -5.01
N LYS A 76 4.61 1.91 -6.08
CA LYS A 76 3.54 0.90 -6.07
C LYS A 76 3.86 -0.31 -5.19
N GLY A 77 5.11 -0.75 -5.14
CA GLY A 77 5.55 -1.80 -4.23
C GLY A 77 5.36 -1.43 -2.76
N TRP A 78 5.79 -0.22 -2.35
CA TRP A 78 5.53 0.25 -0.99
C TRP A 78 4.04 0.45 -0.71
N GLY A 79 3.30 1.01 -1.68
CA GLY A 79 1.85 1.15 -1.61
C GLY A 79 1.14 -0.19 -1.36
N ALA A 80 1.54 -1.26 -2.03
CA ALA A 80 0.98 -2.59 -1.77
C ALA A 80 1.25 -3.08 -0.35
N ALA A 81 2.46 -2.87 0.17
CA ALA A 81 2.83 -3.25 1.54
C ALA A 81 2.03 -2.47 2.60
N SER A 82 1.81 -1.18 2.39
CA SER A 82 1.02 -0.36 3.31
C SER A 82 -0.47 -0.75 3.28
N GLN A 83 -1.01 -1.04 2.10
CA GLN A 83 -2.41 -1.47 1.93
C GLN A 83 -2.71 -2.80 2.62
N ILE A 84 -1.81 -3.80 2.58
CA ILE A 84 -2.06 -5.06 3.30
C ILE A 84 -2.05 -4.88 4.83
N LEU A 85 -1.21 -3.98 5.36
CA LEU A 85 -1.24 -3.62 6.78
C LEU A 85 -2.54 -2.91 7.16
N LYS A 86 -3.01 -1.98 6.31
CA LYS A 86 -4.31 -1.31 6.50
C LYS A 86 -5.47 -2.30 6.44
N ALA A 87 -5.44 -3.29 5.56
CA ALA A 87 -6.45 -4.34 5.49
C ALA A 87 -6.50 -5.19 6.77
N MET A 88 -5.33 -5.60 7.28
CA MET A 88 -5.20 -6.31 8.57
C MET A 88 -5.76 -5.48 9.73
N ALA A 89 -5.37 -4.21 9.81
CA ALA A 89 -5.84 -3.30 10.86
C ALA A 89 -7.35 -3.05 10.79
N ALA A 90 -7.89 -2.88 9.58
CA ALA A 90 -9.32 -2.67 9.35
C ALA A 90 -10.15 -3.84 9.90
N LYS A 91 -9.72 -5.10 9.71
CA LYS A 91 -10.40 -6.27 10.32
C LYS A 91 -10.40 -6.24 11.85
N GLU A 92 -9.43 -5.59 12.47
CA GLU A 92 -9.36 -5.36 13.92
C GLU A 92 -10.12 -4.10 14.36
N GLY A 93 -10.83 -3.42 13.46
CA GLY A 93 -11.52 -2.16 13.73
C GLY A 93 -10.58 -0.97 13.93
N LYS A 94 -9.31 -1.10 13.53
CA LYS A 94 -8.28 -0.06 13.60
C LYS A 94 -8.12 0.62 12.23
N GLU A 95 -7.66 1.86 12.24
CA GLU A 95 -7.33 2.61 11.02
C GLU A 95 -5.89 3.13 11.12
N LEU A 96 -5.08 2.92 10.09
CA LEU A 96 -3.68 3.37 10.04
C LEU A 96 -3.57 4.55 9.07
N ARG A 97 -3.22 5.72 9.59
CA ARG A 97 -3.21 7.00 8.86
C ARG A 97 -1.83 7.60 8.68
N SER A 98 -0.81 7.03 9.32
CA SER A 98 0.56 7.56 9.28
C SER A 98 1.62 6.46 9.16
N HIS A 99 2.82 6.82 8.69
CA HIS A 99 3.98 5.92 8.66
C HIS A 99 4.31 5.36 10.04
N ARG A 100 4.16 6.18 11.09
CA ARG A 100 4.36 5.75 12.47
C ARG A 100 3.42 4.60 12.83
N GLU A 101 2.13 4.75 12.55
CA GLU A 101 1.13 3.72 12.85
C GLU A 101 1.37 2.45 12.02
N LEU A 102 1.78 2.58 10.76
CA LEU A 102 2.19 1.43 9.94
C LEU A 102 3.37 0.68 10.57
N TRP A 103 4.38 1.41 11.07
CA TRP A 103 5.53 0.83 11.77
C TRP A 103 5.16 0.15 13.08
N GLU A 104 4.38 0.83 13.92
CA GLU A 104 3.90 0.29 15.19
C GLU A 104 3.07 -0.97 14.95
N TYR A 105 2.18 -0.97 13.95
CA TYR A 105 1.34 -2.11 13.62
C TYR A 105 2.12 -3.28 13.02
N ALA A 106 3.05 -3.03 12.08
CA ALA A 106 3.92 -4.09 11.57
C ALA A 106 4.74 -4.75 12.69
N SER A 107 5.21 -3.97 13.66
CA SER A 107 5.90 -4.48 14.85
C SER A 107 4.96 -5.27 15.77
N GLU A 108 3.72 -4.80 15.96
CA GLU A 108 2.67 -5.52 16.71
C GLU A 108 2.44 -6.91 16.09
N LEU A 109 2.23 -6.97 14.77
CA LEU A 109 2.01 -8.24 14.06
C LEU A 109 3.21 -9.19 14.18
N ARG A 110 4.43 -8.68 14.01
CA ARG A 110 5.66 -9.45 14.19
C ARG A 110 5.72 -10.12 15.57
N ILE A 111 5.40 -9.38 16.63
CA ILE A 111 5.42 -9.88 18.01
C ILE A 111 4.25 -10.85 18.23
N LYS A 112 3.03 -10.48 17.82
CA LYS A 112 1.80 -11.25 18.00
C LYS A 112 1.86 -12.63 17.34
N TYR A 113 2.52 -12.73 16.17
CA TYR A 113 2.64 -13.98 15.42
C TYR A 113 4.02 -14.64 15.56
N GLU A 114 4.89 -14.12 16.42
CA GLU A 114 6.26 -14.62 16.65
C GLU A 114 7.04 -14.81 15.34
N ASP A 115 6.93 -13.83 14.44
CA ASP A 115 7.35 -13.93 13.05
C ASP A 115 8.23 -12.76 12.64
N GLU A 116 9.54 -12.88 12.92
CA GLU A 116 10.56 -11.87 12.63
C GLU A 116 10.65 -11.48 11.14
N GLU A 117 10.22 -12.37 10.24
CA GLU A 117 10.25 -12.11 8.80
C GLU A 117 9.29 -10.97 8.41
N LEU A 118 8.18 -10.79 9.14
CA LEU A 118 7.28 -9.64 8.95
C LEU A 118 8.01 -8.31 9.15
N GLY A 119 8.90 -8.24 10.14
CA GLY A 119 9.73 -7.06 10.39
C GLY A 119 10.79 -6.83 9.31
N VAL A 120 11.36 -7.91 8.78
CA VAL A 120 12.30 -7.84 7.64
C VAL A 120 11.60 -7.29 6.41
N PHE A 121 10.47 -7.89 6.03
CA PHE A 121 9.75 -7.45 4.85
C PHE A 121 9.22 -6.02 4.95
N TRP A 122 8.79 -5.58 6.14
CA TRP A 122 8.38 -4.19 6.32
C TRP A 122 9.57 -3.22 6.13
N ARG A 123 10.77 -3.56 6.64
CA ARG A 123 11.99 -2.77 6.36
C ARG A 123 12.28 -2.70 4.87
N GLU A 124 12.24 -3.84 4.17
CA GLU A 124 12.46 -3.91 2.73
C GLU A 124 11.46 -3.04 1.95
N ALA A 125 10.17 -3.09 2.30
CA ALA A 125 9.17 -2.21 1.72
C ALA A 125 9.49 -0.72 1.93
N ASN A 126 10.00 -0.33 3.10
CA ASN A 126 10.41 1.06 3.36
C ASN A 126 11.63 1.48 2.53
N THR A 127 12.51 0.56 2.14
CA THR A 127 13.59 0.85 1.19
C THR A 127 13.04 1.25 -0.18
N LEU A 128 11.95 0.63 -0.65
CA LEU A 128 11.25 1.07 -1.86
C LEU A 128 10.70 2.49 -1.70
N HIS A 129 10.08 2.80 -0.55
CA HIS A 129 9.57 4.15 -0.31
C HIS A 129 10.67 5.21 -0.40
N MET A 130 11.84 4.92 0.16
CA MET A 130 13.01 5.80 0.04
C MET A 130 13.49 5.89 -1.42
N ASN A 131 13.54 4.79 -2.17
CA ASN A 131 13.92 4.82 -3.59
C ASN A 131 12.97 5.63 -4.46
N PHE A 132 11.68 5.68 -4.13
CA PHE A 132 10.74 6.53 -4.85
C PHE A 132 11.17 8.01 -4.83
N TYR A 133 11.76 8.49 -3.74
CA TYR A 133 12.29 9.86 -3.65
C TYR A 133 13.71 9.99 -4.18
N GLU A 134 14.58 9.03 -3.86
CA GLU A 134 16.03 9.14 -4.10
C GLU A 134 16.48 8.61 -5.46
N ASN A 135 15.69 7.72 -6.09
CA ASN A 135 16.00 7.05 -7.36
C ASN A 135 17.43 6.46 -7.42
N TRP A 136 17.86 5.83 -6.32
CA TRP A 136 19.21 5.30 -6.12
C TRP A 136 19.34 3.79 -6.29
N MET A 137 18.24 3.03 -6.19
CA MET A 137 18.27 1.56 -6.24
C MET A 137 18.43 1.08 -7.68
N PRO A 138 19.39 0.19 -7.96
CA PRO A 138 19.44 -0.53 -9.22
C PRO A 138 18.15 -1.32 -9.49
N LEU A 139 17.75 -1.43 -10.75
CA LEU A 139 16.50 -2.11 -11.13
C LEU A 139 16.40 -3.54 -10.56
N ASN A 140 17.49 -4.31 -10.58
CA ASN A 140 17.50 -5.67 -10.04
C ASN A 140 17.26 -5.72 -8.52
N GLU A 141 17.69 -4.69 -7.78
CA GLU A 141 17.39 -4.57 -6.35
C GLU A 141 15.90 -4.23 -6.16
N VAL A 142 15.34 -3.33 -6.97
CA VAL A 142 13.89 -3.03 -6.93
C VAL A 142 13.05 -4.27 -7.25
N GLU A 143 13.45 -5.07 -8.26
CA GLU A 143 12.79 -6.33 -8.59
C GLU A 143 12.83 -7.35 -7.45
N LEU A 144 13.96 -7.44 -6.74
CA LEU A 144 14.12 -8.30 -5.57
C LEU A 144 13.19 -7.83 -4.44
N THR A 145 13.24 -6.55 -4.09
CA THR A 145 12.46 -5.98 -3.00
C THR A 145 10.95 -6.01 -3.28
N VAL A 146 10.50 -5.81 -4.52
CA VAL A 146 9.08 -6.00 -4.90
C VAL A 146 8.66 -7.47 -4.73
N ARG A 147 9.56 -8.43 -4.97
CA ARG A 147 9.29 -9.84 -4.69
C ARG A 147 9.12 -10.10 -3.18
N ASP A 148 9.86 -9.38 -2.35
CA ASP A 148 9.77 -9.45 -0.89
C ASP A 148 8.44 -8.87 -0.39
N VAL A 149 7.98 -7.77 -0.98
CA VAL A 149 6.64 -7.25 -0.73
C VAL A 149 5.57 -8.28 -1.08
N LYS A 150 5.68 -9.02 -2.20
CA LYS A 150 4.70 -10.09 -2.51
C LYS A 150 4.68 -11.17 -1.44
N ARG A 151 5.85 -11.59 -0.95
CA ARG A 151 5.96 -12.57 0.14
C ARG A 151 5.32 -12.04 1.42
N PHE A 152 5.52 -10.77 1.74
CA PHE A 152 4.87 -10.09 2.86
C PHE A 152 3.34 -10.11 2.76
N VAL A 153 2.82 -9.72 1.59
CA VAL A 153 1.38 -9.69 1.30
C VAL A 153 0.78 -11.09 1.42
N GLU A 154 1.41 -12.10 0.82
CA GLU A 154 0.96 -13.49 0.93
C GLU A 154 0.92 -13.98 2.37
N LYS A 155 1.93 -13.62 3.17
CA LYS A 155 2.02 -14.03 4.57
C LYS A 155 0.90 -13.42 5.40
N LEU A 156 0.70 -12.10 5.29
CA LEU A 156 -0.38 -11.40 5.99
C LEU A 156 -1.76 -11.89 5.55
N ARG A 157 -1.98 -12.15 4.24
CA ARG A 157 -3.22 -12.75 3.75
C ARG A 157 -3.53 -14.11 4.35
N ARG A 158 -2.51 -14.94 4.60
CA ARG A 158 -2.69 -16.24 5.28
C ARG A 158 -3.08 -16.04 6.74
N LEU A 159 -2.55 -15.01 7.40
CA LEU A 159 -2.90 -14.67 8.78
C LEU A 159 -4.33 -14.11 8.89
N MET A 160 -4.82 -13.36 7.89
CA MET A 160 -6.20 -12.85 7.84
C MET A 160 -7.28 -13.94 7.74
N LYS A 161 -6.93 -15.12 7.22
CA LYS A 161 -7.85 -16.24 7.01
C LYS A 161 -7.95 -17.17 8.22
N ARG A 162 -7.17 -16.92 9.26
CA ARG A 162 -7.17 -17.69 10.53
C ARG A 162 -8.13 -17.05 11.51
#